data_AF-A0A350UFN1-F1
#
_entry.id   AF-A0A350UFN1-F1
#
_cell.length_a   1.000
_cell.length_b   1.000
_cell.length_c   1.000
_cell.angle_alpha   90.00
_cell.angle_beta   90.00
_cell.angle_gamma   90.00
#
_symmetry.space_group_name_H-M   'P 1'
#
loop_
_entity.id
_entity.type
_entity.pdbx_description
1 polymer ?
#
loop_
_entity_poly.entity_id
_entity_poly.type
_entity_poly.pdbx_seq_one_letter_code
_entity_poly.pdbx_strand_id
1 'polypeptide(L)'
;PPPPASARRYKAIPARWRFLTGPPDALRILSSNTFHLAEVGGSLEHSSRFALIDRKMRIRAYYDTSTTNAIPQLLEDIRKLRSEIL
;
A
#
# COMPACT_ATOMS: atom_id res chain seq x y z
N PRO A 1 11.86 -11.31 13.79
CA PRO A 1 12.64 -10.06 13.57
C PRO A 1 11.98 -8.84 14.25
N PRO A 2 12.77 -7.95 14.89
CA PRO A 2 12.24 -6.71 15.45
C PRO A 2 11.73 -5.78 14.32
N PRO A 3 10.74 -4.92 14.60
CA PRO A 3 10.21 -4.02 13.59
C PRO A 3 11.25 -2.98 13.17
N PRO A 4 11.25 -2.53 11.91
CA PRO A 4 12.19 -1.52 11.40
C PRO A 4 12.07 -0.20 12.17
N ALA A 5 13.15 0.59 12.18
CA ALA A 5 13.22 1.84 12.95
C ALA A 5 12.09 2.85 12.61
N SER A 6 11.59 2.82 11.38
CA SER A 6 10.43 3.60 10.93
C SER A 6 9.15 3.30 11.71
N ALA A 7 8.89 2.03 12.05
CA ALA A 7 7.68 1.64 12.78
C ALA A 7 7.63 2.25 14.20
N ARG A 8 8.78 2.38 14.86
CA ARG A 8 8.88 3.02 16.19
C ARG A 8 8.61 4.52 16.11
N ARG A 9 9.11 5.20 15.06
CA ARG A 9 8.94 6.65 14.86
C ARG A 9 7.47 7.05 14.65
N TYR A 10 6.70 6.24 13.93
CA TYR A 10 5.31 6.55 13.59
C TYR A 10 4.27 5.84 14.47
N LYS A 11 4.68 5.23 15.59
CA LYS A 11 3.80 4.48 16.50
C LYS A 11 2.93 3.46 15.75
N ALA A 12 3.52 2.78 14.76
CA ALA A 12 2.80 1.79 13.97
C ALA A 12 2.36 0.63 14.87
N ILE A 13 1.07 0.29 14.84
CA ILE A 13 0.52 -0.85 15.59
C ILE A 13 0.92 -2.13 14.87
N PRO A 14 1.78 -3.00 15.42
CA PRO A 14 2.34 -4.15 14.69
C PRO A 14 1.28 -5.16 14.19
N ALA A 15 0.15 -5.27 14.91
CA ALA A 15 -0.96 -6.12 14.50
C ALA A 15 -1.71 -5.60 13.25
N ARG A 16 -1.58 -4.31 12.93
CA ARG A 16 -2.24 -3.65 11.79
C ARG A 16 -1.27 -3.30 10.68
N TRP A 17 -0.01 -3.04 11.01
CA TRP A 17 1.04 -2.61 10.09
C TRP A 17 2.15 -3.65 10.04
N ARG A 18 2.26 -4.32 8.90
CA ARG A 18 3.37 -5.22 8.60
C ARG A 18 4.28 -4.55 7.59
N PHE A 19 5.55 -4.43 7.96
CA PHE A 19 6.60 -3.97 7.04
C PHE A 19 7.26 -5.20 6.44
N LEU A 20 7.13 -5.36 5.13
CA LEU A 20 7.68 -6.49 4.38
C LEU A 20 8.93 -6.03 3.63
N THR A 21 9.91 -6.93 3.52
CA THR A 21 11.16 -6.72 2.79
C THR A 21 11.60 -8.04 2.14
N GLY A 22 12.58 -8.00 1.24
CA GLY A 22 13.07 -9.17 0.52
C GLY A 22 14.15 -8.82 -0.49
N PRO A 23 14.56 -9.79 -1.33
CA PRO A 23 15.53 -9.57 -2.39
C PRO A 23 15.08 -8.45 -3.36
N PRO A 24 15.97 -7.57 -3.82
CA PRO A 24 15.61 -6.44 -4.70
C PRO A 24 14.84 -6.84 -5.96
N ASP A 25 15.20 -7.96 -6.60
CA ASP A 25 14.50 -8.44 -7.80
C ASP A 25 13.04 -8.85 -7.50
N ALA A 26 12.80 -9.50 -6.36
CA ALA A 26 11.46 -9.86 -5.94
C ALA A 26 10.62 -8.60 -5.63
N LEU A 27 11.21 -7.60 -4.97
CA LEU A 27 10.55 -6.33 -4.69
C LEU A 27 10.22 -5.56 -5.98
N ARG A 28 11.11 -5.59 -6.98
CA ARG A 28 10.87 -4.98 -8.30
C ARG A 28 9.70 -5.63 -9.02
N ILE A 29 9.65 -6.97 -9.06
CA ILE A 29 8.52 -7.71 -9.67
C ILE A 29 7.21 -7.38 -8.95
N LEU A 30 7.19 -7.39 -7.61
CA LEU A 30 5.98 -7.06 -6.84
C LEU A 30 5.54 -5.62 -7.11
N SER A 31 6.47 -4.67 -7.13
CA SER A 31 6.16 -3.25 -7.37
C SER A 31 5.64 -3.00 -8.79
N SER A 32 6.31 -3.50 -9.82
CA SER A 32 5.99 -3.21 -11.22
C SER A 32 4.88 -4.10 -11.80
N ASN A 33 4.94 -5.41 -11.52
CA ASN A 33 4.14 -6.41 -12.23
C ASN A 33 2.92 -6.87 -11.45
N THR A 34 2.96 -6.82 -10.11
CA THR A 34 1.86 -7.31 -9.26
C THR A 34 0.98 -6.16 -8.77
N PHE A 35 1.60 -5.13 -8.20
CA PHE A 35 0.85 -4.01 -7.63
C PHE A 35 0.82 -2.78 -8.55
N HIS A 36 1.59 -2.76 -9.65
CA HIS A 36 1.67 -1.61 -10.56
C HIS A 36 1.93 -0.27 -9.84
N LEU A 37 2.71 -0.32 -8.76
CA LEU A 37 3.09 0.83 -7.95
C LEU A 37 4.35 1.51 -8.48
N ALA A 38 5.20 0.79 -9.21
CA ALA A 38 6.40 1.40 -9.81
C ALA A 38 6.05 2.56 -10.76
N GLU A 39 6.83 3.62 -10.70
CA GLU A 39 6.70 4.76 -11.60
C GLU A 39 7.11 4.39 -13.04
N VAL A 40 6.56 5.11 -14.03
CA VAL A 40 6.91 4.91 -15.43
C VAL A 40 8.33 5.44 -15.63
N GLY A 41 9.31 4.53 -15.69
CA GLY A 41 10.74 4.88 -15.76
C GLY A 41 11.66 3.85 -15.11
N GLY A 42 11.12 2.89 -14.34
CA GLY A 42 11.90 1.78 -13.80
C GLY A 42 12.84 2.14 -12.65
N SER A 43 12.87 3.41 -12.24
CA SER A 43 13.47 3.80 -10.97
C SER A 43 12.53 3.35 -9.84
N LEU A 44 13.10 2.79 -8.77
CA LEU A 44 12.40 2.57 -7.50
C LEU A 44 12.20 3.92 -6.77
N GLU A 45 11.98 4.99 -7.52
CA GLU A 45 11.63 6.27 -6.94
C GLU A 45 10.24 6.17 -6.35
N HIS A 46 10.13 6.72 -5.14
CA HIS A 46 9.12 6.37 -4.18
C HIS A 46 7.71 6.62 -4.71
N SER A 47 6.98 5.57 -5.07
CA SER A 47 5.57 5.72 -5.35
C SER A 47 4.85 6.16 -4.06
N SER A 48 4.31 7.38 -4.05
CA SER A 48 3.41 7.89 -3.01
C SER A 48 2.02 7.24 -3.07
N ARG A 49 1.86 6.07 -3.72
CA ARG A 49 0.56 5.47 -3.98
C ARG A 49 0.21 4.42 -2.94
N PHE A 50 -1.01 4.52 -2.42
CA PHE A 50 -1.64 3.44 -1.67
C PHE A 50 -2.52 2.61 -2.60
N ALA A 51 -2.56 1.29 -2.38
CA ALA A 51 -3.50 0.38 -3.03
C ALA A 51 -4.49 -0.16 -1.99
N LEU A 52 -5.79 -0.07 -2.27
CA LEU A 52 -6.83 -0.72 -1.46
C LEU A 52 -7.08 -2.12 -2.01
N ILE A 53 -6.90 -3.14 -1.18
CA ILE A 53 -7.06 -4.56 -1.57
C ILE A 53 -8.20 -5.16 -0.74
N ASP A 54 -9.11 -5.89 -1.39
CA ASP A 54 -10.22 -6.56 -0.72
C ASP A 54 -9.87 -7.96 -0.18
N ARG A 55 -10.82 -8.56 0.54
CA ARG A 55 -10.66 -9.90 1.14
C ARG A 55 -10.49 -11.02 0.11
N LYS A 56 -10.88 -10.79 -1.15
CA LYS A 56 -10.71 -11.72 -2.27
C LYS A 56 -9.40 -11.42 -3.02
N MET A 57 -8.48 -10.65 -2.41
CA MET A 57 -7.17 -10.26 -2.95
C MET A 57 -7.24 -9.45 -4.25
N ARG A 58 -8.34 -8.72 -4.47
CA ARG A 58 -8.48 -7.82 -5.63
C ARG A 58 -8.09 -6.40 -5.27
N ILE A 59 -7.33 -5.76 -6.15
CA ILE A 59 -7.05 -4.33 -6.06
C ILE A 59 -8.34 -3.58 -6.45
N ARG A 60 -8.82 -2.72 -5.56
CA ARG A 60 -10.07 -1.96 -5.72
C ARG A 60 -9.81 -0.55 -6.25
N ALA A 61 -8.72 0.07 -5.83
CA ALA A 61 -8.33 1.40 -6.25
C ALA A 61 -6.87 1.71 -5.84
N TYR A 62 -6.31 2.72 -6.49
CA TYR A 62 -5.05 3.36 -6.13
C TYR A 62 -5.30 4.81 -5.72
N TYR A 63 -4.50 5.29 -4.76
CA TYR A 63 -4.63 6.63 -4.21
C TYR A 63 -3.25 7.29 -4.18
N ASP A 64 -3.08 8.39 -4.89
CA ASP A 64 -1.87 9.19 -4.83
C ASP A 64 -1.88 10.08 -3.58
N THR A 65 -1.10 9.71 -2.57
CA THR A 65 -1.05 10.41 -1.28
C THR A 65 -0.43 11.80 -1.36
N SER A 66 0.13 12.21 -2.50
CA SER A 66 0.54 13.59 -2.74
C SER A 66 -0.66 14.53 -3.00
N THR A 67 -1.84 13.98 -3.31
CA THR A 67 -3.04 14.76 -3.63
C THR A 67 -3.93 14.97 -2.40
N THR A 68 -4.52 16.15 -2.29
CA THR A 68 -5.34 16.56 -1.13
C THR A 68 -6.54 15.65 -0.85
N ASN A 69 -7.13 15.06 -1.89
CA ASN A 69 -8.37 14.28 -1.78
C ASN A 69 -8.15 12.77 -1.65
N ALA A 70 -6.91 12.27 -1.78
CA ALA A 70 -6.63 10.84 -1.75
C ALA A 70 -7.01 10.17 -0.43
N ILE A 71 -6.68 10.79 0.70
CA ILE A 71 -6.95 10.22 2.03
C ILE A 71 -8.45 10.23 2.37
N PRO A 72 -9.21 11.33 2.17
CA PRO A 72 -10.67 11.31 2.32
C PRO A 72 -11.34 10.23 1.49
N GLN A 73 -10.97 10.10 0.20
CA GLN A 73 -11.56 9.11 -0.70
C GLN A 73 -11.26 7.68 -0.25
N LEU A 74 -9.99 7.40 0.12
CA LEU A 74 -9.59 6.10 0.65
C LEU A 74 -10.43 5.70 1.87
N LEU A 75 -10.67 6.63 2.80
CA LEU A 75 -11.48 6.36 3.98
C LEU A 75 -12.96 6.09 3.65
N GLU A 76 -13.51 6.76 2.64
CA GLU A 76 -14.86 6.49 2.16
C GLU A 76 -14.95 5.09 1.53
N ASP A 77 -14.00 4.75 0.68
CA ASP A 77 -13.99 3.46 -0.03
C ASP A 77 -13.73 2.29 0.92
N ILE A 78 -12.92 2.46 1.97
CA ILE A 78 -12.78 1.46 3.05
C ILE A 78 -14.14 1.22 3.73
N ARG A 79 -14.96 2.26 3.97
CA ARG A 79 -16.29 2.09 4.58
C ARG A 79 -17.23 1.35 3.66
N LYS A 80 -17.25 1.69 2.36
CA LYS A 80 -18.02 0.97 1.34
C LYS A 80 -17.62 -0.50 1.27
N LEU A 81 -16.31 -0.77 1.19
CA LEU A 81 -15.77 -2.12 1.12
C LEU A 81 -16.12 -2.98 2.34
N ARG A 82 -16.19 -2.37 3.53
CA ARG A 82 -16.62 -3.07 4.76
C ARG A 82 -18.12 -3.42 4.76
N SER A 83 -18.94 -2.68 4.02
CA SER A 83 -20.38 -2.94 3.88
C SER A 83 -20.71 -3.93 2.76
N GLU A 84 -19.75 -4.26 1.90
CA GLU A 84 -19.92 -5.31 0.91
C GLU A 84 -20.03 -6.67 1.62
N ILE A 85 -21.22 -7.25 1.57
CA ILE A 85 -21.45 -8.63 2.01
C ILE A 85 -20.77 -9.54 0.99
N LEU A 86 -19.89 -10.42 1.48
CA LEU A 86 -19.04 -11.31 0.68
C LEU A 86 -19.80 -12.33 -0.14
#